data_AF-A0A198G8Z8-F1
#
_entry.id   AF-A0A198G8Z8-F1
#
_cell.length_a   1.000
_cell.length_b   1.000
_cell.length_c   1.000
_cell.angle_alpha   90.00
_cell.angle_beta   90.00
_cell.angle_gamma   90.00
#
_symmetry.space_group_name_H-M   'P 1'
#
loop_
_entity.id
_entity.type
_entity.pdbx_description
1 polymer ?
#
loop_
_entity_poly.entity_id
_entity_poly.type
_entity_poly.pdbx_seq_one_letter_code
_entity_poly.pdbx_strand_id
1 'polypeptide(L)'
;MALTNTQVILWLQQCAQLFEKNSDYLTDLDREIGDADHGLNMNRGFKKVLEKLPEFENKDIGFILKNTGMTLLSNIGGASGPLFGTFFIRGAKPAAGLESLDLNQLYDVFKDGVDGIVSRGKAQPSDKTMCDAWWPVLDALKQANDDKLSIKEAVTKALDAAKKGAEDTIPMQAKKGRASYLGERSMGHKDPGSASVVFILQALTESLDK
;
A
#
# COMPACT_ATOMS: atom_id res chain seq x y z
N MET A 1 9.38 15.90 -12.61
CA MET A 1 8.05 15.62 -13.20
C MET A 1 7.10 15.29 -12.08
N ALA A 2 5.86 15.76 -12.18
CA ALA A 2 4.77 15.50 -11.24
C ALA A 2 4.03 14.19 -11.59
N LEU A 3 3.39 13.56 -10.61
CA LEU A 3 2.49 12.42 -10.81
C LEU A 3 1.10 12.94 -11.16
N THR A 4 0.56 12.62 -12.34
CA THR A 4 -0.74 13.11 -12.81
C THR A 4 -1.92 12.21 -12.38
N ASN A 5 -3.15 12.72 -12.42
CA ASN A 5 -4.35 11.91 -12.19
C ASN A 5 -4.48 10.71 -13.14
N THR A 6 -4.08 10.85 -14.41
CA THR A 6 -4.01 9.74 -15.37
C THR A 6 -3.04 8.66 -14.91
N GLN A 7 -1.86 9.06 -14.41
CA GLN A 7 -0.90 8.11 -13.84
C GLN A 7 -1.39 7.48 -12.54
N VAL A 8 -2.18 8.19 -11.72
CA VAL A 8 -2.86 7.60 -10.55
C VAL A 8 -3.89 6.55 -10.98
N ILE A 9 -4.67 6.80 -12.03
CA ILE A 9 -5.59 5.78 -12.58
C ILE A 9 -4.80 4.56 -13.08
N LEU A 10 -3.70 4.78 -13.81
CA LEU A 10 -2.83 3.71 -14.27
C LEU A 10 -2.21 2.94 -13.10
N TRP A 11 -1.78 3.62 -12.04
CA TRP A 11 -1.29 3.00 -10.80
C TRP A 11 -2.33 2.03 -10.20
N LEU A 12 -3.60 2.44 -10.14
CA LEU A 12 -4.67 1.57 -9.64
C LEU A 12 -4.94 0.38 -10.57
N GLN A 13 -4.82 0.56 -11.89
CA GLN A 13 -4.89 -0.55 -12.86
C GLN A 13 -3.74 -1.54 -12.64
N GLN A 14 -2.50 -1.05 -12.47
CA GLN A 14 -1.34 -1.90 -12.21
C GLN A 14 -1.46 -2.61 -10.86
N CYS A 15 -2.01 -1.96 -9.83
CA CYS A 15 -2.32 -2.63 -8.56
C CYS A 15 -3.24 -3.84 -8.78
N ALA A 16 -4.34 -3.67 -9.53
CA ALA A 16 -5.26 -4.76 -9.82
C ALA A 16 -4.58 -5.92 -10.56
N GLN A 17 -3.73 -5.63 -11.54
CA GLN A 17 -2.97 -6.64 -12.28
C GLN A 17 -1.97 -7.39 -11.37
N LEU A 18 -1.25 -6.68 -10.50
CA LEU A 18 -0.29 -7.30 -9.59
C LEU A 18 -0.98 -8.15 -8.52
N PHE A 19 -2.11 -7.70 -7.95
CA PHE A 19 -2.85 -8.49 -6.96
C PHE A 19 -3.55 -9.69 -7.56
N GLU A 20 -4.00 -9.61 -8.82
CA GLU A 20 -4.49 -10.79 -9.54
C GLU A 20 -3.37 -11.80 -9.78
N LYS A 21 -2.24 -11.35 -10.36
CA LYS A 21 -1.09 -12.19 -10.69
C LYS A 21 -0.47 -12.87 -9.45
N ASN A 22 -0.43 -12.17 -8.32
CA ASN A 22 0.22 -12.65 -7.10
C ASN A 22 -0.78 -13.10 -6.02
N SER A 23 -2.04 -13.35 -6.40
CA SER A 23 -3.09 -13.78 -5.48
C SER A 23 -2.70 -15.05 -4.72
N ASP A 24 -2.19 -16.07 -5.42
CA ASP A 24 -1.80 -17.33 -4.80
C ASP A 24 -0.58 -17.16 -3.89
N TYR A 25 0.44 -16.41 -4.34
CA TYR A 25 1.62 -16.11 -3.53
C TYR A 25 1.27 -15.46 -2.19
N LEU A 26 0.42 -14.42 -2.20
CA LEU A 26 -0.01 -13.75 -0.97
C LEU A 26 -0.87 -14.66 -0.08
N THR A 27 -1.67 -15.53 -0.70
CA THR A 27 -2.48 -16.53 0.01
C THR A 27 -1.60 -17.59 0.67
N ASP A 28 -0.51 -17.99 0.02
CA ASP A 28 0.46 -18.94 0.56
C ASP A 28 1.25 -18.33 1.73
N LEU A 29 1.68 -17.07 1.64
CA LEU A 29 2.28 -16.36 2.79
C LEU A 29 1.34 -16.33 4.00
N ASP A 30 0.08 -16.00 3.77
CA ASP A 30 -0.95 -15.95 4.81
C ASP A 30 -1.40 -17.33 5.29
N ARG A 31 -1.14 -18.41 4.53
CA ARG A 31 -1.38 -19.78 4.99
C ARG A 31 -0.42 -20.19 6.09
N GLU A 32 0.83 -19.75 6.00
CA GLU A 32 1.86 -20.09 6.99
C GLU A 32 1.59 -19.44 8.36
N ILE A 33 1.04 -18.22 8.37
CA ILE A 33 0.90 -17.42 9.59
C ILE A 33 -0.49 -16.81 9.82
N GLY A 34 -1.51 -17.22 9.09
CA GLY A 34 -2.84 -16.62 9.10
C GLY A 34 -3.94 -17.62 8.73
N ASP A 35 -4.96 -17.16 8.00
CA ASP A 35 -6.13 -17.94 7.58
C ASP A 35 -6.21 -18.19 6.07
N ALA A 36 -5.10 -17.97 5.35
CA ALA A 36 -4.96 -18.22 3.92
C ALA A 36 -6.02 -17.51 3.07
N ASP A 37 -6.30 -16.24 3.38
CA ASP A 37 -7.31 -15.46 2.67
C ASP A 37 -6.79 -14.11 2.12
N HIS A 38 -5.61 -13.68 2.55
CA HIS A 38 -5.13 -12.32 2.25
C HIS A 38 -5.03 -12.03 0.75
N GLY A 39 -4.41 -12.93 -0.03
CA GLY A 39 -4.29 -12.75 -1.48
C GLY A 39 -5.64 -12.67 -2.20
N LEU A 40 -6.57 -13.57 -1.86
CA LEU A 40 -7.94 -13.57 -2.37
C LEU A 40 -8.67 -12.26 -2.03
N ASN A 41 -8.53 -11.80 -0.78
CA ASN A 41 -9.15 -10.56 -0.31
C ASN A 41 -8.60 -9.33 -1.05
N MET A 42 -7.29 -9.23 -1.22
CA MET A 42 -6.65 -8.12 -1.94
C MET A 42 -7.05 -8.11 -3.42
N ASN A 43 -7.02 -9.27 -4.09
CA ASN A 43 -7.46 -9.42 -5.48
C ASN A 43 -8.93 -8.99 -5.64
N ARG A 44 -9.83 -9.48 -4.78
CA ARG A 44 -11.25 -9.08 -4.79
C ARG A 44 -11.41 -7.57 -4.64
N GLY A 45 -10.70 -6.96 -3.70
CA GLY A 45 -10.76 -5.51 -3.46
C GLY A 45 -10.31 -4.69 -4.67
N PHE A 46 -9.13 -5.00 -5.21
CA PHE A 46 -8.59 -4.23 -6.34
C PHE A 46 -9.29 -4.54 -7.67
N LYS A 47 -9.88 -5.72 -7.87
CA LYS A 47 -10.84 -5.95 -8.98
C LYS A 47 -12.04 -5.02 -8.89
N LYS A 48 -12.59 -4.80 -7.69
CA LYS A 48 -13.68 -3.84 -7.48
C LYS A 48 -13.26 -2.39 -7.69
N VAL A 49 -12.01 -2.03 -7.41
CA VAL A 49 -11.46 -0.73 -7.77
C VAL A 49 -11.35 -0.60 -9.30
N LEU A 50 -10.84 -1.62 -9.98
CA LEU A 50 -10.70 -1.65 -11.44
C LEU A 50 -12.04 -1.42 -12.15
N GLU A 51 -13.12 -2.07 -11.67
CA GLU A 51 -14.49 -1.88 -12.19
C GLU A 51 -14.97 -0.42 -12.11
N LYS A 52 -14.49 0.37 -11.14
CA LYS A 52 -14.91 1.77 -10.92
C LYS A 52 -14.05 2.80 -11.63
N LEU A 53 -12.90 2.43 -12.19
CA LEU A 53 -12.00 3.40 -12.82
C LEU A 53 -12.64 4.23 -13.95
N PRO A 54 -13.59 3.73 -14.76
CA PRO A 54 -14.29 4.58 -15.73
C PRO A 54 -15.03 5.78 -15.09
N GLU A 55 -15.49 5.65 -13.84
CA GLU A 55 -16.14 6.75 -13.10
C GLU A 55 -15.14 7.81 -12.59
N PHE A 56 -13.85 7.47 -12.59
CA PHE A 56 -12.75 8.30 -12.08
C PHE A 56 -12.13 9.18 -13.16
N GLU A 57 -12.47 8.95 -14.43
CA GLU A 57 -12.00 9.76 -15.55
C GLU A 57 -12.36 11.24 -15.33
N ASN A 58 -11.40 12.12 -15.60
CA ASN A 58 -11.52 13.58 -15.43
C ASN A 58 -11.83 14.04 -13.99
N LYS A 59 -11.55 13.21 -12.97
CA LYS A 59 -11.65 13.60 -11.56
C LYS A 59 -10.29 14.02 -11.00
N ASP A 60 -10.33 14.79 -9.92
CA ASP A 60 -9.13 15.13 -9.15
C ASP A 60 -8.61 13.92 -8.35
N ILE A 61 -7.32 13.94 -8.02
CA ILE A 61 -6.63 12.82 -7.36
C ILE A 61 -7.26 12.51 -6.00
N GLY A 62 -7.68 13.51 -5.24
CA GLY A 62 -8.37 13.32 -3.96
C GLY A 62 -9.66 12.53 -4.12
N PHE A 63 -10.49 12.84 -5.12
CA PHE A 63 -11.70 12.06 -5.41
C PHE A 63 -11.36 10.60 -5.77
N ILE A 64 -10.35 10.38 -6.60
CA ILE A 64 -9.92 9.04 -7.06
C ILE A 64 -9.47 8.19 -5.86
N LEU A 65 -8.56 8.71 -5.03
CA LEU A 65 -8.04 8.01 -3.87
C LEU A 65 -9.13 7.76 -2.83
N LYS A 66 -10.02 8.73 -2.58
CA LYS A 66 -11.12 8.56 -1.62
C LYS A 66 -12.06 7.43 -2.04
N ASN A 67 -12.49 7.40 -3.29
CA ASN A 67 -13.39 6.36 -3.79
C ASN A 67 -12.70 4.99 -3.86
N THR A 68 -11.41 4.96 -4.18
CA THR A 68 -10.58 3.74 -4.06
C THR A 68 -10.61 3.22 -2.63
N GLY A 69 -10.28 4.05 -1.65
CA GLY A 69 -10.25 3.64 -0.24
C GLY A 69 -11.62 3.20 0.29
N MET A 70 -12.71 3.89 -0.09
CA MET A 70 -14.07 3.44 0.23
C MET A 70 -14.40 2.08 -0.39
N THR A 71 -13.93 1.82 -1.62
CA THR A 71 -14.17 0.55 -2.30
C THR A 71 -13.40 -0.59 -1.63
N LEU A 72 -12.13 -0.38 -1.30
CA LEU A 72 -11.30 -1.36 -0.59
C LEU A 72 -11.87 -1.65 0.80
N LEU A 73 -12.30 -0.61 1.54
CA LEU A 73 -12.90 -0.75 2.87
C LEU A 73 -14.12 -1.68 2.87
N SER A 74 -14.95 -1.63 1.83
CA SER A 74 -16.18 -2.43 1.73
C SER A 74 -15.98 -3.80 1.09
N ASN A 75 -14.89 -4.03 0.37
CA ASN A 75 -14.71 -5.23 -0.46
C ASN A 75 -13.50 -6.10 -0.07
N ILE A 76 -12.58 -5.61 0.76
CA ILE A 76 -11.51 -6.43 1.34
C ILE A 76 -11.97 -6.92 2.71
N GLY A 77 -11.91 -8.24 2.93
CA GLY A 77 -12.27 -8.87 4.19
C GLY A 77 -11.13 -8.78 5.22
N GLY A 78 -11.42 -9.18 6.45
CA GLY A 78 -10.40 -9.28 7.49
C GLY A 78 -9.80 -7.94 7.92
N ALA A 79 -8.60 -7.99 8.48
CA ALA A 79 -7.92 -6.81 9.03
C ALA A 79 -7.40 -5.85 7.95
N SER A 80 -7.06 -6.36 6.77
CA SER A 80 -6.41 -5.58 5.71
C SER A 80 -7.35 -4.56 5.05
N GLY A 81 -8.66 -4.86 4.92
CA GLY A 81 -9.62 -3.96 4.28
C GLY A 81 -9.79 -2.61 4.99
N PRO A 82 -10.06 -2.60 6.30
CA PRO A 82 -10.07 -1.37 7.07
C PRO A 82 -8.75 -0.59 7.04
N LEU A 83 -7.61 -1.25 6.92
CA LEU A 83 -6.29 -0.60 6.92
C LEU A 83 -5.97 0.03 5.56
N PHE A 84 -5.99 -0.74 4.46
CA PHE A 84 -5.75 -0.20 3.12
C PHE A 84 -6.84 0.80 2.71
N GLY A 85 -8.10 0.56 3.07
CA GLY A 85 -9.16 1.55 2.86
C GLY A 85 -8.86 2.87 3.59
N THR A 86 -8.32 2.81 4.81
CA THR A 86 -7.92 4.01 5.57
C THR A 86 -6.75 4.73 4.92
N PHE A 87 -5.75 3.99 4.43
CA PHE A 87 -4.60 4.57 3.73
C PHE A 87 -5.05 5.49 2.59
N PHE A 88 -5.87 4.96 1.69
CA PHE A 88 -6.36 5.72 0.55
C PHE A 88 -7.31 6.86 0.96
N ILE A 89 -8.22 6.64 1.92
CA ILE A 89 -9.14 7.69 2.40
C ILE A 89 -8.39 8.85 3.08
N ARG A 90 -7.34 8.56 3.83
CA ARG A 90 -6.54 9.58 4.52
C ARG A 90 -5.61 10.30 3.55
N GLY A 91 -4.91 9.55 2.70
CA GLY A 91 -4.06 10.12 1.65
C GLY A 91 -4.83 10.95 0.61
N ALA A 92 -6.13 10.71 0.43
CA ALA A 92 -6.98 11.54 -0.43
C ALA A 92 -7.08 13.01 0.03
N LYS A 93 -6.90 13.30 1.33
CA LYS A 93 -7.10 14.64 1.88
C LYS A 93 -6.09 15.66 1.36
N PRO A 94 -4.76 15.44 1.44
CA PRO A 94 -3.78 16.36 0.87
C PRO A 94 -3.87 16.46 -0.67
N ALA A 95 -4.49 15.49 -1.34
CA ALA A 95 -4.68 15.48 -2.79
C ALA A 95 -6.00 16.11 -3.29
N ALA A 96 -6.83 16.67 -2.40
CA ALA A 96 -8.15 17.19 -2.75
C ALA A 96 -8.07 18.35 -3.76
N GLY A 97 -8.73 18.18 -4.90
CA GLY A 97 -8.75 19.19 -5.97
C GLY A 97 -7.47 19.28 -6.80
N LEU A 98 -6.49 18.39 -6.58
CA LEU A 98 -5.24 18.36 -7.33
C LEU A 98 -5.35 17.45 -8.55
N GLU A 99 -4.84 17.91 -9.69
CA GLU A 99 -4.73 17.11 -10.93
C GLU A 99 -3.35 16.48 -11.10
N SER A 100 -2.36 16.98 -10.36
CA SER A 100 -1.02 16.39 -10.27
C SER A 100 -0.41 16.61 -8.89
N LEU A 101 0.55 15.76 -8.53
CA LEU A 101 1.30 15.81 -7.28
C LEU A 101 2.78 15.99 -7.59
N ASP A 102 3.40 17.01 -6.99
CA ASP A 102 4.85 17.01 -6.85
C ASP A 102 5.32 16.00 -5.79
N LEU A 103 6.64 15.88 -5.59
CA LEU A 103 7.20 14.91 -4.64
C LEU A 103 6.78 15.19 -3.18
N ASN A 104 6.67 16.46 -2.79
CA ASN A 104 6.28 16.82 -1.44
C ASN A 104 4.80 16.48 -1.19
N GLN A 105 3.94 16.75 -2.16
CA GLN A 105 2.52 16.38 -2.10
C GLN A 105 2.33 14.85 -2.11
N LEU A 106 3.14 14.11 -2.89
CA LEU A 106 3.14 12.65 -2.85
C LEU A 106 3.55 12.11 -1.48
N TYR A 107 4.58 12.72 -0.86
CA TYR A 107 4.99 12.39 0.51
C TYR A 107 3.83 12.62 1.50
N ASP A 108 3.15 13.77 1.42
CA ASP A 108 2.02 14.09 2.31
C ASP A 108 0.86 13.08 2.15
N VAL A 109 0.54 12.66 0.91
CA VAL A 109 -0.46 11.62 0.63
C VAL A 109 -0.11 10.31 1.33
N PHE A 110 1.14 9.85 1.20
CA PHE A 110 1.58 8.59 1.81
C PHE A 110 1.64 8.72 3.33
N LYS A 111 2.18 9.82 3.84
CA LYS A 111 2.31 10.08 5.28
C LYS A 111 0.94 10.07 5.96
N ASP A 112 -0.03 10.80 5.44
CA ASP A 112 -1.39 10.84 6.01
C ASP A 112 -2.08 9.47 5.91
N GLY A 113 -1.84 8.75 4.82
CA GLY A 113 -2.30 7.37 4.64
C GLY A 113 -1.77 6.42 5.72
N VAL A 114 -0.45 6.42 5.93
CA VAL A 114 0.24 5.58 6.91
C VAL A 114 -0.14 5.97 8.34
N ASP A 115 -0.19 7.26 8.66
CA ASP A 115 -0.67 7.74 9.97
C ASP A 115 -2.10 7.25 10.25
N GLY A 116 -2.92 7.19 9.20
CA GLY A 116 -4.24 6.56 9.23
C GLY A 116 -4.22 5.08 9.63
N ILE A 117 -3.36 4.28 8.96
CA ILE A 117 -3.15 2.87 9.28
C ILE A 117 -2.69 2.73 10.73
N VAL A 118 -1.64 3.45 11.15
CA VAL A 118 -1.06 3.36 12.49
C VAL A 118 -2.08 3.74 13.55
N SER A 119 -2.85 4.81 13.33
CA SER A 119 -3.90 5.23 14.26
C SER A 119 -5.00 4.18 14.41
N ARG A 120 -5.34 3.45 13.35
CA ARG A 120 -6.37 2.40 13.38
C ARG A 120 -5.84 1.06 13.93
N GLY A 121 -4.68 0.62 13.46
CA GLY A 121 -4.08 -0.68 13.79
C GLY A 121 -3.24 -0.70 15.06
N LYS A 122 -2.82 0.49 15.55
CA LYS A 122 -1.96 0.66 16.73
C LYS A 122 -0.70 -0.23 16.66
N ALA A 123 -0.14 -0.36 15.46
CA ALA A 123 1.10 -1.09 15.23
C ALA A 123 2.29 -0.26 15.71
N GLN A 124 3.30 -0.93 16.23
CA GLN A 124 4.61 -0.39 16.59
C GLN A 124 5.69 -1.02 15.70
N PRO A 125 6.88 -0.40 15.59
CA PRO A 125 8.01 -1.02 14.90
C PRO A 125 8.27 -2.43 15.41
N SER A 126 8.50 -3.36 14.47
CA SER A 126 8.73 -4.78 14.74
C SER A 126 7.52 -5.52 15.34
N ASP A 127 6.30 -5.06 15.04
CA ASP A 127 5.07 -5.82 15.32
C ASP A 127 4.77 -6.88 14.25
N LYS A 128 5.54 -6.89 13.14
CA LYS A 128 5.38 -7.75 11.97
C LYS A 128 4.08 -7.47 11.21
N THR A 129 3.98 -6.27 10.65
CA THR A 129 2.80 -5.82 9.90
C THR A 129 3.17 -5.03 8.65
N MET A 130 2.17 -4.64 7.85
CA MET A 130 2.36 -3.71 6.73
C MET A 130 3.05 -2.39 7.12
N CYS A 131 2.97 -1.97 8.40
CA CYS A 131 3.62 -0.73 8.85
C CYS A 131 5.15 -0.83 8.78
N ASP A 132 5.72 -2.03 8.97
CA ASP A 132 7.16 -2.28 8.87
C ASP A 132 7.70 -2.10 7.45
N ALA A 133 6.83 -2.17 6.42
CA ALA A 133 7.16 -1.76 5.05
C ALA A 133 6.84 -0.28 4.78
N TRP A 134 5.78 0.26 5.38
CA TRP A 134 5.36 1.65 5.16
C TRP A 134 6.29 2.69 5.80
N TRP A 135 6.82 2.46 7.00
CA TRP A 135 7.70 3.44 7.64
C TRP A 135 8.99 3.67 6.84
N PRO A 136 9.72 2.62 6.38
CA PRO A 136 10.86 2.82 5.48
C PRO A 136 10.52 3.55 4.17
N VAL A 137 9.31 3.36 3.64
CA VAL A 137 8.80 4.10 2.47
C VAL A 137 8.72 5.60 2.77
N LEU A 138 8.15 5.99 3.92
CA LEU A 138 8.06 7.40 4.29
C LEU A 138 9.44 8.04 4.48
N ASP A 139 10.36 7.33 5.12
CA ASP A 139 11.73 7.82 5.31
C ASP A 139 12.45 8.00 3.97
N ALA A 140 12.28 7.05 3.04
CA ALA A 140 12.85 7.13 1.70
C ALA A 140 12.28 8.30 0.88
N LEU A 141 10.96 8.51 0.91
CA LEU A 141 10.32 9.64 0.22
C LEU A 141 10.74 10.99 0.81
N LYS A 142 10.84 11.08 2.15
CA LYS A 142 11.30 12.28 2.83
C LYS A 142 12.74 12.62 2.44
N GLN A 143 13.65 11.65 2.52
CA GLN A 143 15.04 11.85 2.13
C GLN A 143 15.17 12.24 0.66
N ALA A 144 14.39 11.60 -0.23
CA ALA A 144 14.40 11.95 -1.64
C ALA A 144 13.92 13.39 -1.91
N ASN A 145 13.00 13.91 -1.10
CA ASN A 145 12.55 15.28 -1.15
C ASN A 145 13.66 16.26 -0.69
N ASP A 146 14.35 15.93 0.40
CA ASP A 146 15.50 16.71 0.91
C ASP A 146 16.65 16.75 -0.12
N ASP A 147 16.88 15.62 -0.80
CA ASP A 147 17.86 15.46 -1.89
C ASP A 147 17.40 16.08 -3.21
N LYS A 148 16.16 16.59 -3.30
CA LYS A 148 15.53 17.16 -4.50
C LYS A 148 15.53 16.22 -5.71
N LEU A 149 15.31 14.93 -5.47
CA LEU A 149 15.24 13.93 -6.53
C LEU A 149 13.97 14.09 -7.37
N SER A 150 13.97 13.49 -8.57
CA SER A 150 12.75 13.34 -9.33
C SER A 150 11.76 12.38 -8.64
N ILE A 151 10.46 12.51 -8.91
CA ILE A 151 9.44 11.58 -8.40
C ILE A 151 9.78 10.13 -8.77
N LYS A 152 10.29 9.89 -9.98
CA LYS A 152 10.65 8.54 -10.43
C LYS A 152 11.77 7.94 -9.59
N GLU A 153 12.82 8.69 -9.32
CA GLU A 153 13.92 8.25 -8.46
C GLU A 153 13.46 8.05 -7.01
N ALA A 154 12.62 8.96 -6.50
CA ALA A 154 12.05 8.88 -5.16
C ALA A 154 11.17 7.62 -4.97
N VAL A 155 10.27 7.36 -5.91
CA VAL A 155 9.39 6.17 -5.90
C VAL A 155 10.21 4.88 -6.07
N THR A 156 11.27 4.90 -6.88
CA THR A 156 12.18 3.74 -6.99
C THR A 156 12.87 3.45 -5.66
N LYS A 157 13.42 4.48 -4.98
CA LYS A 157 14.00 4.33 -3.64
C LYS A 157 12.96 3.85 -2.61
N ALA A 158 11.74 4.37 -2.69
CA ALA A 158 10.65 3.95 -1.82
C ALA A 158 10.26 2.48 -2.04
N LEU A 159 10.21 2.01 -3.29
CA LEU A 159 9.98 0.61 -3.61
C LEU A 159 11.07 -0.30 -3.01
N ASP A 160 12.34 0.08 -3.13
CA ASP A 160 13.43 -0.71 -2.55
C ASP A 160 13.39 -0.72 -1.02
N ALA A 161 13.01 0.40 -0.40
CA ALA A 161 12.75 0.47 1.04
C ALA A 161 11.56 -0.43 1.46
N ALA A 162 10.48 -0.45 0.68
CA ALA A 162 9.34 -1.34 0.92
C ALA A 162 9.73 -2.81 0.83
N LYS A 163 10.52 -3.20 -0.20
CA LYS A 163 11.03 -4.57 -0.35
C LYS A 163 11.85 -4.96 0.87
N LYS A 164 12.80 -4.12 1.27
CA LYS A 164 13.63 -4.35 2.44
C LYS A 164 12.78 -4.49 3.71
N GLY A 165 11.86 -3.56 3.95
CA GLY A 165 10.96 -3.61 5.12
C GLY A 165 10.09 -4.87 5.15
N ALA A 166 9.60 -5.33 4.00
CA ALA A 166 8.87 -6.58 3.90
C ALA A 166 9.75 -7.81 4.18
N GLU A 167 10.97 -7.88 3.65
CA GLU A 167 11.92 -8.96 3.97
C GLU A 167 12.32 -8.95 5.46
N ASP A 168 12.54 -7.77 6.03
CA ASP A 168 12.91 -7.60 7.43
C ASP A 168 11.80 -8.10 8.38
N THR A 169 10.56 -8.29 7.90
CA THR A 169 9.50 -8.94 8.69
C THR A 169 9.75 -10.42 8.96
N ILE A 170 10.54 -11.12 8.13
CA ILE A 170 10.74 -12.57 8.24
C ILE A 170 11.20 -13.01 9.63
N PRO A 171 12.30 -12.48 10.21
CA PRO A 171 12.77 -12.89 11.53
C PRO A 171 11.90 -12.39 12.69
N MET A 172 10.93 -11.51 12.46
CA MET A 172 10.13 -10.91 13.54
C MET A 172 9.07 -11.87 14.06
N GLN A 173 8.88 -11.87 15.38
CA GLN A 173 7.70 -12.46 16.02
C GLN A 173 6.52 -11.49 15.91
N ALA A 174 5.38 -11.97 15.39
CA ALA A 174 4.18 -11.17 15.26
C ALA A 174 3.58 -10.77 16.62
N LYS A 175 3.22 -9.50 16.73
CA LYS A 175 2.53 -8.93 17.93
C LYS A 175 1.14 -8.38 17.63
N LYS A 176 0.77 -8.34 16.34
CA LYS A 176 -0.54 -7.88 15.85
C LYS A 176 -1.11 -8.85 14.83
N GLY A 177 -2.43 -8.73 14.60
CA GLY A 177 -3.14 -9.55 13.63
C GLY A 177 -3.19 -11.04 14.00
N ARG A 178 -3.67 -11.86 13.06
CA ARG A 178 -3.81 -13.32 13.26
C ARG A 178 -2.47 -14.01 13.50
N ALA A 179 -1.40 -13.54 12.86
CA ALA A 179 -0.05 -14.08 13.04
C ALA A 179 0.44 -14.05 14.49
N SER A 180 -0.02 -13.08 15.30
CA SER A 180 0.34 -13.00 16.72
C SER A 180 -0.13 -14.20 17.55
N TYR A 181 -1.17 -14.91 17.09
CA TYR A 181 -1.70 -16.09 17.78
C TYR A 181 -0.74 -17.29 17.74
N LEU A 182 0.23 -17.27 16.82
CA LEU A 182 1.22 -18.33 16.66
C LEU A 182 2.46 -18.14 17.54
N GLY A 183 2.62 -16.98 18.19
CA GLY A 183 3.79 -16.67 19.00
C GLY A 183 5.08 -16.81 18.17
N GLU A 184 6.09 -17.47 18.73
CA GLU A 184 7.39 -17.71 18.08
C GLU A 184 7.29 -18.42 16.73
N ARG A 185 6.23 -19.21 16.49
CA ARG A 185 6.02 -19.90 15.19
C ARG A 185 5.72 -18.95 14.03
N SER A 186 5.48 -17.66 14.30
CA SER A 186 5.36 -16.63 13.26
C SER A 186 6.71 -16.17 12.69
N MET A 187 7.82 -16.46 13.38
CA MET A 187 9.18 -16.15 12.91
C MET A 187 9.55 -17.09 11.74
N GLY A 188 10.35 -16.57 10.80
CA GLY A 188 10.77 -17.31 9.60
C GLY A 188 9.82 -17.16 8.40
N HIS A 189 8.68 -16.50 8.57
CA HIS A 189 7.68 -16.29 7.53
C HIS A 189 7.49 -14.80 7.24
N LYS A 190 7.34 -14.41 5.98
CA LYS A 190 7.10 -13.01 5.58
C LYS A 190 5.67 -12.58 5.87
N ASP A 191 5.46 -11.34 6.34
CA ASP A 191 4.12 -10.79 6.54
C ASP A 191 3.41 -10.51 5.19
N PRO A 192 2.22 -11.08 4.94
CA PRO A 192 1.48 -10.87 3.69
C PRO A 192 1.02 -9.40 3.50
N GLY A 193 0.75 -8.69 4.59
CA GLY A 193 0.42 -7.26 4.55
C GLY A 193 1.58 -6.42 4.03
N SER A 194 2.79 -6.65 4.55
CA SER A 194 4.02 -5.99 4.12
C SER A 194 4.38 -6.30 2.66
N ALA A 195 4.20 -7.55 2.22
CA ALA A 195 4.38 -7.93 0.81
C ALA A 195 3.40 -7.19 -0.12
N SER A 196 2.18 -6.93 0.35
CA SER A 196 1.20 -6.15 -0.42
C SER A 196 1.58 -4.68 -0.60
N VAL A 197 2.30 -4.08 0.37
CA VAL A 197 2.87 -2.73 0.24
C VAL A 197 3.86 -2.68 -0.92
N VAL A 198 4.71 -3.69 -1.05
CA VAL A 198 5.66 -3.80 -2.16
C VAL A 198 4.95 -3.76 -3.51
N PHE A 199 3.85 -4.51 -3.68
CA PHE A 199 3.09 -4.50 -4.93
C PHE A 199 2.42 -3.15 -5.21
N ILE A 200 1.94 -2.45 -4.18
CA ILE A 200 1.37 -1.10 -4.35
C ILE A 200 2.45 -0.12 -4.86
N LEU A 201 3.66 -0.16 -4.29
CA LEU A 201 4.77 0.69 -4.74
C LEU A 201 5.29 0.28 -6.12
N GLN A 202 5.34 -1.03 -6.41
CA GLN A 202 5.74 -1.54 -7.72
C GLN A 202 4.79 -1.03 -8.81
N ALA A 203 3.48 -1.12 -8.57
CA ALA A 203 2.47 -0.56 -9.47
C ALA A 203 2.64 0.96 -9.67
N LEU A 204 3.03 1.70 -8.63
CA LEU A 204 3.28 3.14 -8.75
C LEU A 204 4.50 3.40 -9.64
N THR A 205 5.60 2.67 -9.46
CA THR A 205 6.79 2.75 -10.33
C THR A 205 6.42 2.48 -11.78
N GLU A 206 5.68 1.40 -12.06
CA GLU A 206 5.26 1.01 -13.41
C GLU A 206 4.32 2.04 -14.06
N SER A 207 3.56 2.80 -13.26
CA SER A 207 2.70 3.88 -13.76
C SER A 207 3.45 5.15 -14.17
N LEU A 208 4.68 5.33 -13.67
CA LEU A 208 5.55 6.47 -14.00
C LEU A 208 6.39 6.23 -15.25
N ASP A 209 6.49 4.98 -15.71
CA ASP A 209 7.22 4.57 -16.91
C ASP A 209 6.42 4.73 -18.20
N LYS A 210 5.12 5.09 -18.09
CA LYS A 210 4.19 5.30 -19.21
C LYS A 210 3.70 6.73 -19.23
#